data_AF-A0A9N8H734-F1
#
_entry.id   AF-A0A9N8H734-F1
#
_cell.length_a   1.000
_cell.length_b   1.000
_cell.length_c   1.000
_cell.angle_alpha   90.00
_cell.angle_beta   90.00
_cell.angle_gamma   90.00
#
_symmetry.space_group_name_H-M   'P 1'
#
loop_
_entity.id
_entity.type
_entity.pdbx_description
1 polymer ?
#
loop_
_entity_poly.entity_id
_entity_poly.type
_entity_poly.pdbx_seq_one_letter_code
_entity_poly.pdbx_strand_id
1 'polypeptide(L)'
;MSLTNTPARANVGIFHDEDDIATPAPNENLTSTLGPAERCHRINGQKANELMAMAIGLTTKEGRQLGNTDEEPYASMKFRKKVVPTSALLIQEIKRRCMAANTKQPACKNWDKKKLVKWMQLYPLTEERDVKYVIEQEQKLFDLSTRMNEERASEKKQGGHGAWAYPEPWIRVYECILSEEVRDLFVKSTQVHSRDELDARNSSERPETIWEAAARLYNDSDNVVLSSSLPDLHSAFAEVLDCSFEKMPGLITPDEIKRRFGDSRARLIKMISRWEQSGNGFGQRNEDDDDFGHIGENELQCGDNRASYLDSMTREHVLYLWHLADREEILKNVLSVIAEGSSASSTSCPSVAASAEASNARKRRKDEKYLAFFRSRMSLSMVTLSRASLFKELRETQDKETEYSLKVLEATSQQLSDVYMSRLATLREQIKIIQETIDEMHYEEFDESVKRSAKKKKKTAAKPKKKKAIVEDPIVDSDDSEEEGN
;
A
#
# COMPACT_ATOMS: atom_id res chain seq x y z
N MET A 1 -22.68 27.67 33.86
CA MET A 1 -23.29 26.36 34.13
C MET A 1 -24.17 26.00 32.94
N SER A 2 -23.59 25.40 31.90
CA SER A 2 -24.34 24.93 30.72
C SER A 2 -23.97 23.46 30.51
N LEU A 3 -24.95 22.60 30.76
CA LEU A 3 -24.85 21.15 30.63
C LEU A 3 -24.92 20.80 29.14
N THR A 4 -23.81 20.37 28.56
CA THR A 4 -23.81 19.74 27.23
C THR A 4 -24.13 18.26 27.40
N ASN A 5 -25.30 17.88 26.89
CA ASN A 5 -25.85 16.55 26.90
C ASN A 5 -25.22 15.73 25.77
N THR A 6 -24.28 14.85 26.10
CA THR A 6 -23.64 13.93 25.13
C THR A 6 -24.47 12.66 25.01
N PRO A 7 -24.99 12.27 23.84
CA PRO A 7 -25.67 10.99 23.71
C PRO A 7 -24.65 9.84 23.67
N ALA A 8 -24.87 8.85 24.54
CA ALA A 8 -24.11 7.62 24.59
C ALA A 8 -24.20 6.87 23.25
N ARG A 9 -23.03 6.66 22.62
CA ARG A 9 -22.89 5.85 21.41
C ARG A 9 -23.04 4.37 21.79
N ALA A 10 -24.15 3.76 21.38
CA ALA A 10 -24.34 2.32 21.50
C ALA A 10 -23.34 1.61 20.58
N ASN A 11 -22.46 0.82 21.19
CA ASN A 11 -21.43 0.05 20.51
C ASN A 11 -22.10 -1.18 19.86
N VAL A 12 -22.48 -1.07 18.58
CA VAL A 12 -22.95 -2.23 17.79
C VAL A 12 -21.72 -2.92 17.22
N GLY A 13 -21.43 -4.12 17.71
CA GLY A 13 -20.28 -4.91 17.33
C GLY A 13 -20.22 -5.14 15.82
N ILE A 14 -19.21 -4.54 15.20
CA ILE A 14 -18.81 -4.78 13.81
C ILE A 14 -18.15 -6.16 13.78
N PHE A 15 -18.69 -7.08 12.97
CA PHE A 15 -18.06 -8.36 12.65
C PHE A 15 -16.73 -8.10 11.92
N HIS A 16 -15.65 -8.08 12.70
CA HIS A 16 -14.28 -8.19 12.20
C HIS A 16 -13.72 -9.56 12.60
N ASP A 17 -13.22 -10.24 11.57
CA ASP A 17 -12.24 -11.32 11.53
C ASP A 17 -12.53 -12.60 12.34
N GLU A 18 -12.61 -13.70 11.58
CA GLU A 18 -12.66 -15.07 12.06
C GLU A 18 -11.35 -15.41 12.78
N ASP A 19 -11.29 -15.12 14.07
CA ASP A 19 -10.50 -15.94 15.00
C ASP A 19 -11.28 -17.24 15.27
N ASP A 20 -10.56 -18.36 15.28
CA ASP A 20 -11.03 -19.73 15.53
C ASP A 20 -11.91 -19.83 16.80
N ILE A 21 -13.19 -19.51 16.69
CA ILE A 21 -14.19 -19.88 17.68
C ILE A 21 -14.46 -21.36 17.47
N ALA A 22 -13.93 -22.17 18.39
CA ALA A 22 -14.21 -23.59 18.49
C ALA A 22 -15.71 -23.84 18.33
N THR A 23 -16.09 -24.51 17.24
CA THR A 23 -17.45 -24.98 16.99
C THR A 23 -17.95 -25.71 18.24
N PRO A 24 -18.97 -25.20 18.95
CA PRO A 24 -19.51 -25.89 20.11
C PRO A 24 -20.06 -27.24 19.65
N ALA A 25 -19.76 -28.30 20.42
CA ALA A 25 -20.22 -29.65 20.13
C ALA A 25 -21.76 -29.67 19.93
N PRO A 26 -22.26 -30.39 18.91
CA PRO A 26 -23.69 -30.40 18.61
C PRO A 26 -24.46 -30.99 19.79
N ASN A 27 -25.28 -30.15 20.43
CA ASN A 27 -26.11 -30.56 21.56
C ASN A 27 -27.28 -31.43 21.04
N GLU A 28 -27.17 -32.75 21.21
CA GLU A 28 -28.05 -33.76 20.61
C GLU A 28 -29.54 -33.65 21.02
N ASN A 29 -29.84 -32.91 22.10
CA ASN A 29 -31.20 -32.78 22.64
C ASN A 29 -32.09 -31.70 21.99
N LEU A 30 -31.61 -30.94 21.00
CA LEU A 30 -32.41 -29.92 20.29
C LEU A 30 -33.16 -30.45 19.05
N THR A 31 -33.13 -31.76 18.78
CA THR A 31 -33.44 -32.29 17.45
C THR A 31 -34.90 -32.67 17.19
N SER A 32 -35.79 -32.81 18.19
CA SER A 32 -37.17 -33.25 17.93
C SER A 32 -38.15 -32.14 17.56
N THR A 33 -37.83 -30.87 17.84
CA THR A 33 -38.76 -29.75 17.66
C THR A 33 -38.46 -28.86 16.44
N LEU A 34 -37.23 -28.91 15.92
CA LEU A 34 -36.78 -28.06 14.81
C LEU A 34 -37.11 -28.67 13.44
N GLY A 35 -37.58 -27.81 12.52
CA GLY A 35 -37.82 -28.19 11.13
C GLY A 35 -36.52 -28.55 10.38
N PRO A 36 -36.60 -29.32 9.28
CA PRO A 36 -35.43 -29.73 8.50
C PRO A 36 -34.57 -28.57 7.97
N ALA A 37 -35.18 -27.46 7.51
CA ALA A 37 -34.46 -26.31 7.00
C ALA A 37 -33.74 -25.57 8.14
N GLU A 38 -34.46 -25.33 9.24
CA GLU A 38 -33.91 -24.68 10.43
C GLU A 38 -32.71 -25.45 10.99
N ARG A 39 -32.82 -26.77 11.07
CA ARG A 39 -31.72 -27.63 11.54
C ARG A 39 -30.49 -27.50 10.65
N CYS A 40 -30.66 -27.55 9.33
CA CYS A 40 -29.56 -27.43 8.37
C CYS A 40 -28.86 -26.07 8.51
N HIS A 41 -29.64 -24.98 8.55
CA HIS A 41 -29.12 -23.62 8.67
C HIS A 41 -28.33 -23.41 9.97
N ARG A 42 -28.81 -23.96 11.10
CA ARG A 42 -28.11 -23.87 12.40
C ARG A 42 -26.80 -24.68 12.42
N ILE A 43 -26.80 -25.90 11.88
CA ILE A 43 -25.60 -26.77 11.85
C ILE A 43 -24.48 -26.15 11.02
N ASN A 44 -24.82 -25.47 9.93
CA ASN A 44 -23.85 -24.87 9.02
C ASN A 44 -23.38 -23.46 9.42
N GLY A 45 -23.67 -23.03 10.64
CA GLY A 45 -23.21 -21.74 11.17
C GLY A 45 -24.01 -20.54 10.65
N GLN A 46 -25.28 -20.74 10.26
CA GLN A 46 -26.20 -19.67 9.88
C GLN A 46 -25.71 -18.77 8.73
N LYS A 47 -25.14 -19.40 7.70
CA LYS A 47 -24.57 -18.69 6.55
C LYS A 47 -25.67 -18.08 5.67
N ALA A 48 -25.54 -16.77 5.39
CA ALA A 48 -26.51 -16.01 4.62
C ALA A 48 -26.77 -16.60 3.21
N ASN A 49 -25.74 -17.05 2.50
CA ASN A 49 -25.91 -17.67 1.17
C ASN A 49 -26.67 -19.01 1.19
N GLU A 50 -26.66 -19.72 2.31
CA GLU A 50 -27.44 -20.94 2.49
C GLU A 50 -28.90 -20.59 2.78
N LEU A 51 -29.15 -19.61 3.66
CA LEU A 51 -30.48 -19.06 3.89
C LEU A 51 -31.13 -18.57 2.59
N MET A 52 -30.38 -17.83 1.77
CA MET A 52 -30.86 -17.37 0.46
C MET A 52 -31.16 -18.52 -0.50
N ALA A 53 -30.43 -19.64 -0.43
CA ALA A 53 -30.75 -20.84 -1.22
C ALA A 53 -32.09 -21.45 -0.76
N MET A 54 -32.30 -21.56 0.56
CA MET A 54 -33.55 -22.08 1.14
C MET A 54 -34.76 -21.19 0.81
N ALA A 55 -34.55 -19.87 0.69
CA ALA A 55 -35.60 -18.90 0.41
C ALA A 55 -36.12 -18.92 -1.03
N ILE A 56 -35.38 -19.48 -2.00
CA ILE A 56 -35.77 -19.48 -3.41
C ILE A 56 -37.08 -20.24 -3.62
N GLY A 57 -38.03 -19.57 -4.28
CA GLY A 57 -39.37 -20.08 -4.58
C GLY A 57 -40.42 -19.66 -3.54
N LEU A 58 -40.02 -19.06 -2.43
CA LEU A 58 -40.95 -18.48 -1.47
C LEU A 58 -41.33 -17.05 -1.87
N THR A 59 -42.54 -16.66 -1.50
CA THR A 59 -43.06 -15.29 -1.67
C THR A 59 -43.57 -14.78 -0.34
N THR A 60 -43.35 -13.49 -0.09
CA THR A 60 -43.94 -12.80 1.07
C THR A 60 -45.43 -12.56 0.84
N LYS A 61 -46.17 -12.18 1.88
CA LYS A 61 -47.59 -11.76 1.76
C LYS A 61 -47.78 -10.57 0.82
N GLU A 62 -46.74 -9.76 0.62
CA GLU A 62 -46.71 -8.59 -0.26
C GLU A 62 -46.31 -8.93 -1.70
N GLY A 63 -46.05 -10.21 -2.00
CA GLY A 63 -45.68 -10.67 -3.34
C GLY A 63 -44.19 -10.56 -3.68
N ARG A 64 -43.34 -10.04 -2.78
CA ARG A 64 -41.88 -10.03 -2.95
C ARG A 64 -41.33 -11.45 -3.02
N GLN A 65 -40.51 -11.76 -4.02
CA GLN A 65 -39.84 -13.06 -4.17
C GLN A 65 -38.65 -13.13 -3.20
N LEU A 66 -38.66 -14.09 -2.28
CA LEU A 66 -37.51 -14.29 -1.39
C LEU A 66 -36.38 -15.01 -2.12
N GLY A 67 -35.14 -14.77 -1.67
CA GLY A 67 -33.95 -15.39 -2.26
C GLY A 67 -33.47 -14.74 -3.56
N ASN A 68 -34.13 -13.67 -4.06
CA ASN A 68 -33.67 -12.94 -5.23
C ASN A 68 -32.52 -11.98 -4.87
N THR A 69 -31.29 -12.36 -5.22
CA THR A 69 -30.09 -11.56 -4.93
C THR A 69 -29.80 -10.46 -5.96
N ASP A 70 -30.66 -10.31 -6.97
CA ASP A 70 -30.58 -9.24 -7.96
C ASP A 70 -31.47 -8.03 -7.59
N GLU A 71 -32.29 -8.15 -6.55
CA GLU A 71 -33.13 -7.07 -6.00
C GLU A 71 -32.45 -6.37 -4.81
N GLU A 72 -32.86 -5.12 -4.54
CA GLU A 72 -32.45 -4.39 -3.33
C GLU A 72 -33.06 -5.02 -2.07
N PRO A 73 -32.33 -5.05 -0.94
CA PRO A 73 -31.04 -4.41 -0.65
C PRO A 73 -29.80 -5.23 -1.08
N TYR A 74 -29.99 -6.43 -1.62
CA TYR A 74 -28.89 -7.37 -1.86
C TYR A 74 -28.02 -7.00 -3.07
N ALA A 75 -28.62 -6.40 -4.09
CA ALA A 75 -27.93 -5.96 -5.31
C ALA A 75 -26.80 -4.96 -5.02
N SER A 76 -27.04 -3.99 -4.14
CA SER A 76 -26.09 -2.94 -3.76
C SER A 76 -25.11 -3.32 -2.63
N MET A 77 -25.21 -4.53 -2.08
CA MET A 77 -24.42 -4.94 -0.92
C MET A 77 -22.93 -5.15 -1.27
N LYS A 78 -22.01 -4.49 -0.54
CA LYS A 78 -20.54 -4.62 -0.68
C LYS A 78 -20.04 -6.08 -0.68
N PHE A 79 -20.66 -6.94 0.13
CA PHE A 79 -20.26 -8.35 0.26
C PHE A 79 -21.24 -9.31 -0.41
N ARG A 80 -21.76 -8.93 -1.58
CA ARG A 80 -22.70 -9.74 -2.38
C ARG A 80 -22.30 -11.21 -2.50
N LYS A 81 -21.00 -11.52 -2.65
CA LYS A 81 -20.47 -12.90 -2.71
C LYS A 81 -20.82 -13.77 -1.48
N LYS A 82 -21.02 -13.18 -0.31
CA LYS A 82 -21.39 -13.89 0.93
C LYS A 82 -22.89 -14.21 1.02
N VAL A 83 -23.73 -13.54 0.22
CA VAL A 83 -25.19 -13.69 0.20
C VAL A 83 -25.66 -14.48 -1.02
N VAL A 84 -24.93 -14.41 -2.14
CA VAL A 84 -25.28 -15.13 -3.36
C VAL A 84 -25.03 -16.65 -3.20
N PRO A 85 -26.06 -17.50 -3.35
CA PRO A 85 -25.89 -18.95 -3.32
C PRO A 85 -24.98 -19.45 -4.46
N THR A 86 -24.10 -20.38 -4.12
CA THR A 86 -23.28 -21.12 -5.10
C THR A 86 -24.06 -22.30 -5.67
N SER A 87 -23.71 -22.78 -6.87
CA SER A 87 -24.38 -23.96 -7.46
C SER A 87 -24.31 -25.19 -6.56
N ALA A 88 -23.23 -25.36 -5.78
CA ALA A 88 -23.08 -26.44 -4.83
C ALA A 88 -24.15 -26.37 -3.71
N LEU A 89 -24.38 -25.19 -3.14
CA LEU A 89 -25.41 -24.97 -2.12
C LEU A 89 -26.82 -25.19 -2.70
N LEU A 90 -27.07 -24.73 -3.93
CA LEU A 90 -28.35 -24.97 -4.60
C LEU A 90 -28.62 -26.47 -4.81
N ILE A 91 -27.61 -27.23 -5.27
CA ILE A 91 -27.73 -28.68 -5.43
C ILE A 91 -27.99 -29.37 -4.09
N GLN A 92 -27.30 -28.93 -3.02
CA GLN A 92 -27.51 -29.46 -1.68
C GLN A 92 -28.92 -29.18 -1.17
N GLU A 93 -29.46 -27.97 -1.40
CA GLU A 93 -30.82 -27.61 -1.02
C GLU A 93 -31.87 -28.41 -1.80
N ILE A 94 -31.68 -28.64 -3.12
CA ILE A 94 -32.56 -29.52 -3.92
C ILE A 94 -32.59 -30.93 -3.32
N LYS A 95 -31.43 -31.50 -2.96
CA LYS A 95 -31.35 -32.81 -2.30
C LYS A 95 -32.14 -32.83 -1.00
N ARG A 96 -31.98 -31.79 -0.18
CA ARG A 96 -32.67 -31.66 1.11
C ARG A 96 -34.19 -31.61 0.92
N ARG A 97 -34.69 -30.79 -0.02
CA ARG A 97 -36.12 -30.70 -0.35
C ARG A 97 -36.68 -32.03 -0.84
N CYS A 98 -35.96 -32.75 -1.71
CA CYS A 98 -36.39 -34.05 -2.20
C CYS A 98 -36.48 -35.10 -1.08
N MET A 99 -35.50 -35.12 -0.16
CA MET A 99 -35.50 -36.02 1.00
C MET A 99 -36.66 -35.70 1.96
N ALA A 100 -36.91 -34.43 2.24
CA ALA A 100 -38.01 -34.01 3.12
C ALA A 100 -39.39 -34.33 2.52
N ALA A 101 -39.56 -34.19 1.21
CA ALA A 101 -40.81 -34.50 0.51
C ALA A 101 -40.95 -35.98 0.11
N ASN A 102 -39.95 -36.83 0.42
CA ASN A 102 -39.87 -38.22 -0.01
C ASN A 102 -40.06 -38.41 -1.54
N THR A 103 -39.47 -37.51 -2.34
CA THR A 103 -39.53 -37.54 -3.81
C THR A 103 -38.21 -38.00 -4.41
N LYS A 104 -38.27 -38.56 -5.63
CA LYS A 104 -37.05 -38.97 -6.36
C LYS A 104 -36.19 -37.75 -6.69
N GLN A 105 -34.94 -37.77 -6.22
CA GLN A 105 -33.99 -36.68 -6.47
C GLN A 105 -33.65 -36.56 -7.97
N PRO A 106 -33.70 -35.34 -8.56
CA PRO A 106 -33.28 -35.14 -9.94
C PRO A 106 -31.74 -35.24 -10.09
N ALA A 107 -31.28 -35.67 -11.27
CA ALA A 107 -29.87 -35.69 -11.64
C ALA A 107 -29.36 -34.27 -11.95
N CYS A 108 -29.10 -33.49 -10.90
CA CYS A 108 -28.77 -32.06 -10.97
C CYS A 108 -27.26 -31.72 -10.99
N LYS A 109 -26.37 -32.73 -11.00
CA LYS A 109 -24.91 -32.52 -10.90
C LYS A 109 -24.34 -31.59 -11.98
N ASN A 110 -24.90 -31.65 -13.19
CA ASN A 110 -24.43 -30.88 -14.36
C ASN A 110 -25.40 -29.76 -14.77
N TRP A 111 -26.32 -29.35 -13.88
CA TRP A 111 -27.23 -28.25 -14.20
C TRP A 111 -26.53 -26.91 -14.04
N ASP A 112 -26.84 -25.98 -14.93
CA ASP A 112 -26.43 -24.59 -14.77
C ASP A 112 -27.25 -23.90 -13.65
N LYS A 113 -26.77 -22.74 -13.18
CA LYS A 113 -27.40 -22.01 -12.08
C LYS A 113 -28.85 -21.64 -12.40
N LYS A 114 -29.15 -21.25 -13.65
CA LYS A 114 -30.49 -20.85 -14.08
C LYS A 114 -31.48 -22.01 -13.96
N LYS A 115 -31.10 -23.21 -14.41
CA LYS A 115 -31.95 -24.40 -14.29
C LYS A 115 -32.16 -24.83 -12.83
N LEU A 116 -31.14 -24.71 -11.99
CA LEU A 116 -31.25 -24.97 -10.54
C LEU A 116 -32.27 -24.04 -9.88
N VAL A 117 -32.15 -22.72 -10.13
CA VAL A 117 -33.09 -21.70 -9.62
C VAL A 117 -34.52 -21.96 -10.10
N LYS A 118 -34.71 -22.21 -11.40
CA LYS A 118 -36.02 -22.52 -11.98
C LYS A 118 -36.67 -23.75 -11.34
N TRP A 119 -35.88 -24.77 -11.02
CA TRP A 119 -36.40 -25.96 -10.33
C TRP A 119 -36.85 -25.63 -8.91
N MET A 120 -36.07 -24.88 -8.12
CA MET A 120 -36.45 -24.52 -6.75
C MET A 120 -37.66 -23.58 -6.69
N GLN A 121 -37.89 -22.76 -7.72
CA GLN A 121 -39.11 -21.98 -7.87
C GLN A 121 -40.35 -22.86 -8.11
N LEU A 122 -40.20 -23.97 -8.84
CA LEU A 122 -41.29 -24.91 -9.11
C LEU A 122 -41.62 -25.81 -7.90
N TYR A 123 -40.63 -26.07 -7.05
CA TYR A 123 -40.75 -26.91 -5.85
C TYR A 123 -40.33 -26.13 -4.59
N PRO A 124 -41.14 -25.14 -4.15
CA PRO A 124 -40.86 -24.34 -2.96
C PRO A 124 -40.95 -25.18 -1.68
N LEU A 125 -40.50 -24.62 -0.54
CA LEU A 125 -40.71 -25.26 0.76
C LEU A 125 -42.19 -25.28 1.09
N THR A 126 -42.70 -26.45 1.49
CA THR A 126 -44.12 -26.68 1.80
C THR A 126 -44.39 -26.75 3.30
N GLU A 127 -43.39 -27.10 4.10
CA GLU A 127 -43.54 -27.26 5.55
C GLU A 127 -43.68 -25.89 6.23
N GLU A 128 -44.81 -25.66 6.90
CA GLU A 128 -45.19 -24.36 7.45
C GLU A 128 -44.16 -23.80 8.44
N ARG A 129 -43.56 -24.67 9.26
CA ARG A 129 -42.54 -24.28 10.25
C ARG A 129 -41.26 -23.80 9.59
N ASP A 130 -40.77 -24.53 8.59
CA ASP A 130 -39.56 -24.17 7.84
C ASP A 130 -39.78 -22.88 7.06
N VAL A 131 -40.95 -22.74 6.42
CA VAL A 131 -41.32 -21.52 5.68
C VAL A 131 -41.32 -20.31 6.61
N LYS A 132 -41.95 -20.42 7.79
CA LYS A 132 -41.98 -19.33 8.78
C LYS A 132 -40.57 -18.96 9.25
N TYR A 133 -39.73 -19.95 9.56
CA TYR A 133 -38.34 -19.73 9.96
C TYR A 133 -37.54 -19.00 8.87
N VAL A 134 -37.59 -19.49 7.63
CA VAL A 134 -36.83 -18.91 6.50
C VAL A 134 -37.28 -17.47 6.23
N ILE A 135 -38.59 -17.19 6.26
CA ILE A 135 -39.12 -15.83 6.10
C ILE A 135 -38.63 -14.91 7.23
N GLU A 136 -38.70 -15.36 8.49
CA GLU A 136 -38.24 -14.54 9.63
C GLU A 136 -36.74 -14.22 9.58
N GLN A 137 -35.91 -15.19 9.20
CA GLN A 137 -34.46 -14.98 9.10
C GLN A 137 -34.09 -14.14 7.87
N GLU A 138 -34.76 -14.34 6.74
CA GLU A 138 -34.53 -13.52 5.55
C GLU A 138 -34.94 -12.08 5.79
N GLN A 139 -36.05 -11.84 6.51
CA GLN A 139 -36.47 -10.49 6.90
C GLN A 139 -35.43 -9.80 7.81
N LYS A 140 -34.86 -10.52 8.79
CA LYS A 140 -33.76 -9.98 9.62
C LYS A 140 -32.55 -9.60 8.78
N LEU A 141 -32.19 -10.44 7.81
CA LEU A 141 -31.09 -10.16 6.88
C LEU A 141 -31.43 -8.95 5.99
N PHE A 142 -32.66 -8.86 5.50
CA PHE A 142 -33.17 -7.75 4.71
C PHE A 142 -33.07 -6.43 5.48
N ASP A 143 -33.63 -6.36 6.69
CA ASP A 143 -33.63 -5.16 7.53
C ASP A 143 -32.20 -4.70 7.86
N LEU A 144 -31.31 -5.65 8.20
CA LEU A 144 -29.90 -5.36 8.45
C LEU A 144 -29.20 -4.79 7.21
N SER A 145 -29.48 -5.37 6.04
CA SER A 145 -28.89 -4.96 4.77
C SER A 145 -29.36 -3.56 4.36
N THR A 146 -30.66 -3.29 4.52
CA THR A 146 -31.26 -1.98 4.28
C THR A 146 -30.65 -0.92 5.18
N ARG A 147 -30.54 -1.17 6.49
CA ARG A 147 -29.88 -0.24 7.44
C ARG A 147 -28.43 0.04 7.04
N MET A 148 -27.65 -0.99 6.71
CA MET A 148 -26.26 -0.79 6.26
C MET A 148 -26.16 0.02 4.96
N ASN A 149 -27.12 -0.15 4.04
CA ASN A 149 -27.14 0.61 2.79
C ASN A 149 -27.57 2.06 3.02
N GLU A 150 -28.54 2.30 3.92
CA GLU A 150 -28.99 3.63 4.33
C GLU A 150 -27.89 4.39 5.08
N GLU A 151 -27.21 3.74 6.02
CA GLU A 151 -26.02 4.29 6.71
C GLU A 151 -24.93 4.65 5.71
N ARG A 152 -24.67 3.81 4.70
CA ARG A 152 -23.72 4.17 3.63
C ARG A 152 -24.23 5.30 2.75
N ALA A 153 -25.52 5.36 2.48
CA ALA A 153 -26.10 6.42 1.68
C ALA A 153 -26.06 7.76 2.43
N SER A 154 -26.29 7.74 3.75
CA SER A 154 -26.14 8.92 4.61
C SER A 154 -24.67 9.30 4.80
N GLU A 155 -23.76 8.33 4.97
CA GLU A 155 -22.31 8.57 4.93
C GLU A 155 -21.85 9.15 3.60
N LYS A 156 -22.42 8.74 2.46
CA LYS A 156 -22.11 9.35 1.16
C LYS A 156 -22.67 10.77 1.03
N LYS A 157 -23.82 11.06 1.66
CA LYS A 157 -24.45 12.39 1.67
C LYS A 157 -23.77 13.35 2.66
N GLN A 158 -23.25 12.83 3.77
CA GLN A 158 -22.54 13.61 4.81
C GLN A 158 -21.01 13.58 4.63
N GLY A 159 -20.48 12.64 3.86
CA GLY A 159 -19.05 12.33 3.76
C GLY A 159 -18.58 12.14 2.32
N GLY A 160 -18.10 13.23 1.74
CA GLY A 160 -16.65 13.34 1.52
C GLY A 160 -15.97 12.53 0.41
N HIS A 161 -16.66 11.63 -0.32
CA HIS A 161 -15.97 10.95 -1.44
C HIS A 161 -15.73 11.89 -2.64
N GLY A 162 -16.63 12.86 -2.86
CA GLY A 162 -16.41 13.96 -3.81
C GLY A 162 -15.55 15.09 -3.25
N ALA A 163 -15.56 15.31 -1.94
CA ALA A 163 -14.87 16.45 -1.36
C ALA A 163 -13.34 16.31 -1.41
N TRP A 164 -12.81 15.08 -1.34
CA TRP A 164 -11.38 14.80 -1.60
C TRP A 164 -11.09 14.45 -3.05
N ALA A 165 -12.04 14.67 -3.98
CA ALA A 165 -11.82 14.47 -5.41
C ALA A 165 -10.87 15.52 -6.00
N TYR A 166 -10.95 16.74 -5.48
CA TYR A 166 -10.18 17.90 -5.90
C TYR A 166 -8.81 17.97 -5.18
N PRO A 167 -7.81 18.67 -5.75
CA PRO A 167 -6.47 18.73 -5.18
C PRO A 167 -6.35 19.57 -3.89
N GLU A 168 -7.20 20.56 -3.66
CA GLU A 168 -7.08 21.57 -2.60
C GLU A 168 -7.03 20.97 -1.18
N PRO A 169 -7.88 20.00 -0.80
CA PRO A 169 -7.78 19.36 0.51
C PRO A 169 -6.48 18.61 0.72
N TRP A 170 -5.92 18.05 -0.34
CA TRP A 170 -4.63 17.38 -0.27
C TRP A 170 -3.49 18.37 -0.16
N ILE A 171 -3.54 19.46 -0.93
CA ILE A 171 -2.58 20.56 -0.86
C ILE A 171 -2.57 21.14 0.56
N ARG A 172 -3.74 21.41 1.16
CA ARG A 172 -3.82 21.89 2.54
C ARG A 172 -3.13 20.92 3.52
N VAL A 173 -3.33 19.61 3.36
CA VAL A 173 -2.62 18.60 4.18
C VAL A 173 -1.10 18.73 4.02
N TYR A 174 -0.59 18.88 2.79
CA TYR A 174 0.84 18.98 2.55
C TYR A 174 1.42 20.27 3.11
N GLU A 175 0.80 21.42 2.86
CA GLU A 175 1.23 22.71 3.42
C GLU A 175 1.22 22.69 4.95
N CYS A 176 0.23 22.04 5.59
CA CYS A 176 0.21 21.90 7.05
C CYS A 176 1.35 21.00 7.57
N ILE A 177 1.63 19.87 6.91
CA ILE A 177 2.72 18.97 7.30
C ILE A 177 4.09 19.61 7.08
N LEU A 178 4.22 20.41 6.03
CA LEU A 178 5.48 21.02 5.60
C LEU A 178 5.68 22.45 6.12
N SER A 179 4.70 22.97 6.87
CA SER A 179 4.84 24.18 7.67
C SER A 179 6.06 24.06 8.60
N GLU A 180 6.71 25.18 8.88
CA GLU A 180 7.98 25.22 9.64
C GLU A 180 7.88 24.45 10.98
N GLU A 181 6.80 24.64 11.74
CA GLU A 181 6.56 23.97 13.02
C GLU A 181 6.46 22.44 12.87
N VAL A 182 5.69 21.97 11.88
CA VAL A 182 5.42 20.54 11.71
C VAL A 182 6.56 19.83 10.99
N ARG A 183 7.27 20.53 10.10
CA ARG A 183 8.45 20.04 9.39
C ARG A 183 9.56 19.67 10.36
N ASP A 184 9.80 20.48 11.39
CA ASP A 184 10.78 20.16 12.42
C ASP A 184 10.42 18.87 13.17
N LEU A 185 9.14 18.69 13.50
CA LEU A 185 8.64 17.43 14.07
C LEU A 185 8.79 16.27 13.08
N PHE A 186 8.59 16.52 11.78
CA PHE A 186 8.72 15.53 10.72
C PHE A 186 10.15 15.00 10.64
N VAL A 187 11.13 15.88 10.56
CA VAL A 187 12.56 15.54 10.55
C VAL A 187 12.94 14.81 11.83
N LYS A 188 12.52 15.33 13.01
CA LYS A 188 12.80 14.70 14.31
C LYS A 188 12.21 13.30 14.43
N SER A 189 11.05 13.02 13.84
CA SER A 189 10.44 11.69 13.94
C SER A 189 11.24 10.57 13.28
N THR A 190 12.13 10.93 12.36
CA THR A 190 13.03 9.97 11.71
C THR A 190 14.28 9.69 12.55
N GLN A 191 14.50 10.44 13.64
CA GLN A 191 15.62 10.24 14.55
C GLN A 191 15.38 9.06 15.50
N VAL A 192 16.48 8.44 15.91
CA VAL A 192 16.45 7.32 16.86
C VAL A 192 16.09 7.89 18.24
N HIS A 193 15.02 7.38 18.83
CA HIS A 193 14.60 7.78 20.16
C HIS A 193 15.44 7.06 21.22
N SER A 194 15.78 7.78 22.29
CA SER A 194 16.35 7.18 23.49
C SER A 194 15.34 6.29 24.20
N ARG A 195 15.82 5.45 25.13
CA ARG A 195 14.93 4.57 25.90
C ARG A 195 13.92 5.37 26.73
N ASP A 196 14.38 6.46 27.34
CA ASP A 196 13.55 7.33 28.18
C ASP A 196 12.45 8.01 27.35
N GLU A 197 12.76 8.44 26.12
CA GLU A 197 11.78 9.01 25.19
C GLU A 197 10.72 7.99 24.75
N LEU A 198 11.13 6.74 24.53
CA LEU A 198 10.20 5.65 24.20
C LEU A 198 9.28 5.32 25.39
N ASP A 199 9.82 5.29 26.61
CA ASP A 199 9.06 5.03 27.82
C ASP A 199 8.10 6.20 28.15
N ALA A 200 8.47 7.44 27.81
CA ALA A 200 7.62 8.62 27.96
C ALA A 200 6.50 8.74 26.90
N ARG A 201 6.47 7.89 25.87
CA ARG A 201 5.52 8.00 24.73
C ARG A 201 4.04 7.86 25.12
N ASN A 202 3.74 7.21 26.24
CA ASN A 202 2.37 7.08 26.75
C ASN A 202 2.05 8.10 27.86
N SER A 203 2.97 9.02 28.16
CA SER A 203 2.74 10.10 29.12
C SER A 203 1.75 11.13 28.57
N SER A 204 0.95 11.72 29.45
CA SER A 204 0.15 12.91 29.13
C SER A 204 1.00 14.14 28.79
N GLU A 205 2.27 14.14 29.22
CA GLU A 205 3.22 15.24 28.97
C GLU A 205 4.05 15.03 27.69
N ARG A 206 3.72 14.01 26.88
CA ARG A 206 4.46 13.76 25.64
C ARG A 206 4.33 14.94 24.66
N PRO A 207 5.36 15.20 23.84
CA PRO A 207 5.24 16.15 22.75
C PRO A 207 4.11 15.79 21.78
N GLU A 208 3.54 16.80 21.13
CA GLU A 208 2.58 16.64 20.05
C GLU A 208 3.24 15.86 18.91
N THR A 209 2.55 14.86 18.35
CA THR A 209 3.03 14.17 17.16
C THR A 209 2.85 15.04 15.92
N ILE A 210 3.62 14.79 14.87
CA ILE A 210 3.47 15.43 13.55
C ILE A 210 2.01 15.46 13.09
N TRP A 211 1.31 14.35 13.27
CA TRP A 211 -0.06 14.18 12.79
C TRP A 211 -1.06 14.97 13.61
N GLU A 212 -0.81 15.14 14.90
CA GLU A 212 -1.61 15.99 15.79
C GLU A 212 -1.40 17.46 15.45
N ALA A 213 -0.15 17.90 15.31
CA ALA A 213 0.20 19.26 14.94
C ALA A 213 -0.35 19.62 13.54
N ALA A 214 -0.21 18.72 12.56
CA ALA A 214 -0.79 18.89 11.24
C ALA A 214 -2.33 18.95 11.27
N ALA A 215 -2.98 18.14 12.12
CA ALA A 215 -4.45 18.15 12.24
C ALA A 215 -4.94 19.44 12.90
N ARG A 216 -4.21 19.95 13.89
CA ARG A 216 -4.46 21.25 14.51
C ARG A 216 -4.38 22.36 13.46
N LEU A 217 -3.29 22.43 12.69
CA LEU A 217 -3.13 23.45 11.63
C LEU A 217 -4.14 23.30 10.49
N TYR A 218 -4.48 22.07 10.10
CA TYR A 218 -5.47 21.84 9.05
C TYR A 218 -6.86 22.33 9.47
N ASN A 219 -7.26 22.03 10.72
CA ASN A 219 -8.58 22.36 11.26
C ASN A 219 -8.71 23.80 11.76
N ASP A 220 -7.61 24.56 11.77
CA ASP A 220 -7.63 25.97 12.14
C ASP A 220 -8.29 26.80 11.03
N SER A 221 -9.43 27.42 11.35
CA SER A 221 -10.18 28.26 10.42
C SER A 221 -9.45 29.55 10.08
N ASP A 222 -8.59 30.02 10.98
CA ASP A 222 -7.84 31.26 10.83
C ASP A 222 -6.54 31.04 10.02
N ASN A 223 -6.15 29.78 9.84
CA ASN A 223 -5.01 29.39 9.02
C ASN A 223 -5.36 29.47 7.52
N VAL A 224 -4.95 30.59 6.91
CA VAL A 224 -5.07 30.85 5.46
C VAL A 224 -3.94 30.14 4.72
N VAL A 225 -4.29 29.06 4.03
CA VAL A 225 -3.35 28.25 3.25
C VAL A 225 -3.58 28.51 1.77
N LEU A 226 -2.53 28.94 1.07
CA LEU A 226 -2.53 29.17 -0.37
C LEU A 226 -1.50 28.25 -1.03
N SER A 227 -1.84 27.67 -2.17
CA SER A 227 -0.87 26.89 -2.94
C SER A 227 0.13 27.80 -3.67
N SER A 228 1.29 27.25 -3.99
CA SER A 228 2.21 27.84 -4.96
C SER A 228 1.63 27.68 -6.37
N SER A 229 1.84 28.68 -7.24
CA SER A 229 1.53 28.58 -8.67
C SER A 229 2.70 27.89 -9.37
N LEU A 230 2.40 26.78 -10.05
CA LEU A 230 3.35 25.88 -10.71
C LEU A 230 2.86 25.54 -12.13
N PRO A 231 2.76 26.53 -13.04
CA PRO A 231 2.24 26.33 -14.39
C PRO A 231 3.08 25.35 -15.21
N ASP A 232 4.38 25.28 -14.95
CA ASP A 232 5.31 24.38 -15.66
C ASP A 232 5.20 22.92 -15.18
N LEU A 233 4.63 22.68 -13.98
CA LEU A 233 4.49 21.34 -13.42
C LEU A 233 3.23 20.64 -13.93
N HIS A 234 2.07 21.30 -13.82
CA HIS A 234 0.78 20.75 -14.24
C HIS A 234 -0.27 21.85 -14.37
N SER A 235 -1.18 21.73 -15.33
CA SER A 235 -2.23 22.74 -15.58
C SER A 235 -3.15 22.99 -14.37
N ALA A 236 -3.39 21.98 -13.55
CA ALA A 236 -4.15 22.10 -12.30
C ALA A 236 -3.51 23.02 -11.25
N PHE A 237 -2.21 23.34 -11.39
CA PHE A 237 -1.47 24.24 -10.50
C PHE A 237 -1.06 25.53 -11.22
N ALA A 238 -1.60 25.80 -12.41
CA ALA A 238 -1.27 27.03 -13.14
C ALA A 238 -1.61 28.28 -12.32
N GLU A 239 -2.68 28.22 -11.53
CA GLU A 239 -3.12 29.30 -10.64
C GLU A 239 -2.89 28.93 -9.18
N VAL A 240 -2.79 29.96 -8.33
CA VAL A 240 -2.78 29.80 -6.88
C VAL A 240 -4.14 29.27 -6.42
N LEU A 241 -4.15 28.13 -5.76
CA LEU A 241 -5.35 27.50 -5.22
C LEU A 241 -5.58 27.97 -3.78
N ASP A 242 -6.76 28.52 -3.53
CA ASP A 242 -7.20 28.87 -2.19
C ASP A 242 -7.64 27.62 -1.43
N CYS A 243 -6.82 27.23 -0.46
CA CYS A 243 -7.00 26.05 0.35
C CYS A 243 -7.56 26.39 1.74
N SER A 244 -8.36 27.46 1.88
CA SER A 244 -9.01 27.85 3.15
C SER A 244 -9.93 26.77 3.72
N PHE A 245 -10.03 26.69 5.06
CA PHE A 245 -10.76 25.63 5.77
C PHE A 245 -12.24 25.54 5.37
N GLU A 246 -12.89 26.67 5.07
CA GLU A 246 -14.31 26.70 4.66
C GLU A 246 -14.58 25.91 3.37
N LYS A 247 -13.58 25.75 2.51
CA LYS A 247 -13.66 24.99 1.25
C LYS A 247 -13.30 23.51 1.44
N MET A 248 -12.92 23.11 2.65
CA MET A 248 -12.44 21.76 2.94
C MET A 248 -13.61 20.80 3.25
N PRO A 249 -13.38 19.48 3.11
CA PRO A 249 -14.34 18.42 3.47
C PRO A 249 -14.85 18.39 4.92
N GLY A 250 -14.44 19.33 5.77
CA GLY A 250 -14.68 19.36 7.21
C GLY A 250 -13.43 19.01 8.02
N LEU A 251 -13.66 18.74 9.31
CA LEU A 251 -12.61 18.41 10.27
C LEU A 251 -11.90 17.10 9.90
N ILE A 252 -10.58 17.06 10.11
CA ILE A 252 -9.76 15.87 9.92
C ILE A 252 -9.13 15.42 11.25
N THR A 253 -9.05 14.11 11.44
CA THR A 253 -8.34 13.52 12.58
C THR A 253 -6.86 13.29 12.29
N PRO A 254 -5.99 13.21 13.31
CA PRO A 254 -4.57 12.87 13.12
C PRO A 254 -4.35 11.56 12.34
N ASP A 255 -5.15 10.53 12.62
CA ASP A 255 -5.08 9.24 11.92
C ASP A 255 -5.46 9.35 10.44
N GLU A 256 -6.41 10.23 10.10
CA GLU A 256 -6.77 10.49 8.71
C GLU A 256 -5.67 11.23 7.96
N ILE A 257 -5.01 12.21 8.58
CA ILE A 257 -3.83 12.85 7.99
C ILE A 257 -2.74 11.81 7.73
N LYS A 258 -2.39 11.02 8.74
CA LYS A 258 -1.38 9.96 8.62
C LYS A 258 -1.71 8.99 7.49
N ARG A 259 -2.96 8.52 7.42
CA ARG A 259 -3.42 7.61 6.36
C ARG A 259 -3.31 8.25 4.98
N ARG A 260 -3.81 9.48 4.82
CA ARG A 260 -3.81 10.20 3.54
C ARG A 260 -2.40 10.52 3.07
N PHE A 261 -1.56 11.05 3.95
CA PHE A 261 -0.16 11.31 3.62
C PHE A 261 0.58 10.02 3.27
N GLY A 262 0.33 8.93 4.00
CA GLY A 262 0.86 7.60 3.69
C GLY A 262 0.46 7.09 2.29
N ASP A 263 -0.80 7.26 1.91
CA ASP A 263 -1.30 6.90 0.58
C ASP A 263 -0.64 7.74 -0.54
N SER A 264 -0.54 9.06 -0.34
CA SER A 264 0.11 9.97 -1.29
C SER A 264 1.60 9.67 -1.43
N ARG A 265 2.28 9.43 -0.30
CA ARG A 265 3.68 9.03 -0.25
C ARG A 265 3.93 7.72 -1.01
N ALA A 266 3.09 6.71 -0.81
CA ALA A 266 3.22 5.43 -1.52
C ALA A 266 3.07 5.57 -3.04
N ARG A 267 2.25 6.53 -3.50
CA ARG A 267 2.12 6.87 -4.92
C ARG A 267 3.34 7.65 -5.42
N LEU A 268 3.82 8.61 -4.63
CA LEU A 268 5.01 9.39 -4.95
C LEU A 268 6.23 8.48 -5.19
N ILE A 269 6.51 7.54 -4.29
CA ILE A 269 7.62 6.59 -4.43
C ILE A 269 7.56 5.84 -5.77
N LYS A 270 6.37 5.37 -6.17
CA LYS A 270 6.18 4.68 -7.46
C LYS A 270 6.40 5.61 -8.64
N MET A 271 5.94 6.86 -8.54
CA MET A 271 6.07 7.86 -9.60
C MET A 271 7.54 8.23 -9.81
N ILE A 272 8.29 8.51 -8.74
CA ILE A 272 9.73 8.80 -8.79
C ILE A 272 10.49 7.61 -9.37
N SER A 273 10.21 6.39 -8.90
CA SER A 273 10.86 5.18 -9.43
C SER A 273 10.65 5.01 -10.96
N ARG A 274 9.46 5.34 -11.49
CA ARG A 274 9.21 5.33 -12.94
C ARG A 274 9.92 6.46 -13.68
N TRP A 275 9.95 7.66 -13.08
CA TRP A 275 10.65 8.82 -13.63
C TRP A 275 12.14 8.54 -13.77
N GLU A 276 12.77 8.01 -12.74
CA GLU A 276 14.19 7.62 -12.73
C GLU A 276 14.51 6.52 -13.75
N GLN A 277 13.68 5.48 -13.82
CA GLN A 277 13.84 4.36 -14.77
C GLN A 277 13.75 4.77 -16.23
N SER A 278 13.07 5.87 -16.54
CA SER A 278 12.92 6.35 -17.91
C SER A 278 14.19 6.99 -18.49
N GLY A 279 15.20 7.22 -17.65
CA GLY A 279 16.43 7.92 -18.05
C GLY A 279 16.30 9.43 -18.13
N ASN A 280 15.09 9.98 -17.94
CA ASN A 280 14.87 11.42 -17.77
C ASN A 280 15.45 11.94 -16.44
N GLY A 281 15.59 11.08 -15.43
CA GLY A 281 16.40 11.32 -14.23
C GLY A 281 17.92 11.13 -14.45
N PHE A 282 18.42 11.37 -15.66
CA PHE A 282 19.85 11.24 -16.00
C PHE A 282 20.45 9.84 -15.80
N GLY A 283 19.83 8.84 -16.46
CA GLY A 283 20.45 7.55 -16.71
C GLY A 283 20.49 6.60 -15.52
N GLN A 284 19.45 5.77 -15.37
CA GLN A 284 19.45 4.57 -14.50
C GLN A 284 20.04 4.81 -13.10
N ARG A 285 19.72 5.95 -12.47
CA ARG A 285 20.05 6.20 -11.06
C ARG A 285 19.42 5.10 -10.20
N ASN A 286 20.16 4.61 -9.22
CA ASN A 286 19.63 3.63 -8.27
C ASN A 286 18.84 4.37 -7.19
N GLU A 287 17.86 3.70 -6.57
CA GLU A 287 17.10 4.19 -5.40
C GLU A 287 18.00 4.61 -4.20
N ASP A 288 19.28 4.30 -4.29
CA ASP A 288 20.33 4.51 -3.29
C ASP A 288 21.19 5.78 -3.54
N ASP A 289 21.02 6.46 -4.69
CA ASP A 289 21.81 7.64 -5.05
C ASP A 289 21.33 8.89 -4.28
N ASP A 290 22.25 9.79 -3.90
CA ASP A 290 21.93 10.99 -3.10
C ASP A 290 20.94 11.94 -3.79
N ASP A 291 21.06 12.06 -5.12
CA ASP A 291 20.24 12.91 -5.95
C ASP A 291 18.99 12.18 -6.50
N PHE A 292 18.61 11.05 -5.90
CA PHE A 292 17.45 10.26 -6.35
C PHE A 292 16.14 11.03 -6.12
N GLY A 293 15.44 11.33 -7.22
CA GLY A 293 14.19 12.08 -7.24
C GLY A 293 14.32 13.59 -7.11
N HIS A 294 15.54 14.13 -6.97
CA HIS A 294 15.82 15.56 -6.93
C HIS A 294 15.90 16.15 -8.34
N ILE A 295 15.45 17.40 -8.52
CA ILE A 295 15.56 18.12 -9.80
C ILE A 295 16.73 19.09 -9.71
N GLY A 296 17.77 18.85 -10.51
CA GLY A 296 18.89 19.78 -10.62
C GLY A 296 18.49 21.07 -11.35
N GLU A 297 19.05 22.22 -10.97
CA GLU A 297 18.79 23.51 -11.64
C GLU A 297 19.08 23.47 -13.15
N ASN A 298 20.06 22.67 -13.57
CA ASN A 298 20.41 22.47 -14.99
C ASN A 298 19.42 21.58 -15.76
N GLU A 299 18.59 20.80 -15.05
CA GLU A 299 17.64 19.84 -15.63
C GLU A 299 16.35 20.53 -16.12
N LEU A 300 16.07 21.74 -15.63
CA LEU A 300 14.92 22.56 -16.04
C LEU A 300 15.03 23.11 -17.47
N GLN A 301 16.19 22.97 -18.15
CA GLN A 301 16.37 23.46 -19.53
C GLN A 301 15.45 22.77 -20.55
N CYS A 302 14.91 21.58 -20.24
CA CYS A 302 13.95 20.85 -21.08
C CYS A 302 12.50 20.90 -20.56
N GLY A 303 12.22 21.68 -19.51
CA GLY A 303 10.92 21.75 -18.85
C GLY A 303 10.67 20.60 -17.86
N ASP A 304 9.76 20.82 -16.91
CA ASP A 304 9.38 19.83 -15.90
C ASP A 304 8.46 18.76 -16.51
N ASN A 305 8.98 17.54 -16.67
CA ASN A 305 8.25 16.43 -17.28
C ASN A 305 7.63 15.45 -16.27
N ARG A 306 7.64 15.77 -14.96
CA ARG A 306 7.14 14.87 -13.91
C ARG A 306 5.69 14.46 -14.12
N ALA A 307 4.87 15.36 -14.68
CA ALA A 307 3.47 15.08 -15.01
C ALA A 307 3.28 13.90 -15.98
N SER A 308 4.29 13.58 -16.80
CA SER A 308 4.25 12.46 -17.74
C SER A 308 4.17 11.09 -17.05
N TYR A 309 4.42 11.03 -15.74
CA TYR A 309 4.47 9.80 -14.93
C TYR A 309 3.27 9.62 -14.02
N LEU A 310 2.28 10.52 -14.11
CA LEU A 310 0.96 10.31 -13.51
C LEU A 310 0.31 9.08 -14.15
N ASP A 311 -0.11 8.12 -13.34
CA ASP A 311 -0.99 7.04 -13.80
C ASP A 311 -2.46 7.40 -13.60
N SER A 312 -3.37 6.66 -14.24
CA SER A 312 -4.82 6.92 -14.15
C SER A 312 -5.39 6.82 -12.73
N MET A 313 -4.65 6.23 -11.78
CA MET A 313 -5.05 6.15 -10.38
C MET A 313 -4.43 7.26 -9.52
N THR A 314 -3.29 7.80 -9.93
CA THR A 314 -2.50 8.82 -9.24
C THR A 314 -2.98 10.19 -9.68
N ARG A 315 -3.54 10.94 -8.73
CA ARG A 315 -4.02 12.28 -9.01
C ARG A 315 -2.88 13.29 -8.96
N GLU A 316 -3.06 14.38 -9.66
CA GLU A 316 -2.16 15.52 -9.81
C GLU A 316 -1.58 16.04 -8.49
N HIS A 317 -2.33 16.02 -7.38
CA HIS A 317 -1.86 16.43 -6.04
C HIS A 317 -0.52 15.78 -5.60
N VAL A 318 -0.17 14.59 -6.09
CA VAL A 318 1.10 13.93 -5.73
C VAL A 318 2.30 14.66 -6.34
N LEU A 319 2.14 15.31 -7.49
CA LEU A 319 3.19 16.16 -8.08
C LEU A 319 3.45 17.37 -7.18
N TYR A 320 2.40 17.95 -6.60
CA TYR A 320 2.54 19.06 -5.67
C TYR A 320 3.29 18.64 -4.39
N LEU A 321 2.99 17.45 -3.85
CA LEU A 321 3.75 16.87 -2.74
C LEU A 321 5.23 16.67 -3.11
N TRP A 322 5.51 16.19 -4.33
CA TRP A 322 6.89 16.05 -4.80
C TRP A 322 7.60 17.40 -4.81
N HIS A 323 7.00 18.41 -5.45
CA HIS A 323 7.59 19.75 -5.52
C HIS A 323 7.85 20.33 -4.12
N LEU A 324 6.88 20.27 -3.21
CA LEU A 324 7.08 20.78 -1.86
C LEU A 324 8.14 20.01 -1.09
N ALA A 325 8.15 18.68 -1.17
CA ALA A 325 9.14 17.88 -0.45
C ALA A 325 10.58 18.14 -0.95
N ASP A 326 10.74 18.39 -2.25
CA ASP A 326 12.01 18.77 -2.86
C ASP A 326 12.44 20.20 -2.44
N ARG A 327 11.52 21.17 -2.55
CA ARG A 327 11.75 22.57 -2.16
C ARG A 327 12.14 22.73 -0.68
N GLU A 328 11.51 21.96 0.20
CA GLU A 328 11.79 22.00 1.64
C GLU A 328 12.94 21.06 2.05
N GLU A 329 13.66 20.46 1.09
CA GLU A 329 14.80 19.56 1.30
C GLU A 329 14.50 18.33 2.18
N ILE A 330 13.24 17.90 2.24
CA ILE A 330 12.83 16.72 3.02
C ILE A 330 12.42 15.52 2.15
N LEU A 331 12.63 15.60 0.83
CA LEU A 331 12.26 14.53 -0.10
C LEU A 331 12.85 13.19 0.34
N LYS A 332 14.11 13.16 0.81
CA LYS A 332 14.76 11.97 1.38
C LYS A 332 13.98 11.39 2.57
N ASN A 333 13.50 12.23 3.49
CA ASN A 333 12.67 11.80 4.62
C ASN A 333 11.31 11.27 4.13
N VAL A 334 10.69 11.93 3.14
CA VAL A 334 9.43 11.47 2.53
C VAL A 334 9.63 10.14 1.81
N LEU A 335 10.77 9.90 1.17
CA LEU A 335 11.04 8.64 0.48
C LEU A 335 11.56 7.54 1.40
N SER A 336 12.05 7.85 2.60
CA SER A 336 12.68 6.88 3.51
C SER A 336 11.78 5.69 3.88
N VAL A 337 11.96 4.55 3.21
CA VAL A 337 11.25 3.31 3.56
C VAL A 337 12.09 2.58 4.62
N ILE A 338 11.52 2.38 5.81
CA ILE A 338 12.13 1.48 6.78
C ILE A 338 12.19 0.09 6.14
N ALA A 339 13.39 -0.44 5.96
CA ALA A 339 13.58 -1.77 5.41
C ALA A 339 12.79 -2.80 6.24
N GLU A 340 12.14 -3.76 5.57
CA GLU A 340 11.31 -4.78 6.24
C GLU A 340 12.10 -5.55 7.33
N GLY A 341 13.41 -5.73 7.13
CA GLY A 341 14.33 -6.35 8.09
C GLY A 341 14.80 -5.47 9.26
N SER A 342 14.50 -4.17 9.23
CA SER A 342 14.77 -3.21 10.33
C SER A 342 13.57 -3.04 11.25
N SER A 343 12.43 -3.68 10.95
CA SER A 343 11.35 -3.82 11.94
C SER A 343 11.87 -4.65 13.10
N ALA A 344 11.62 -4.21 14.34
CA ALA A 344 11.97 -4.97 15.53
C ALA A 344 11.18 -6.29 15.52
N SER A 345 11.78 -7.31 14.92
CA SER A 345 11.20 -8.64 14.87
C SER A 345 11.16 -9.18 16.29
N SER A 346 9.98 -9.15 16.91
CA SER A 346 9.71 -9.79 18.21
C SER A 346 9.83 -11.32 18.18
N THR A 347 10.42 -11.89 17.13
CA THR A 347 10.72 -13.33 16.99
C THR A 347 11.69 -13.89 18.04
N SER A 348 12.22 -13.06 18.95
CA SER A 348 12.90 -13.53 20.16
C SER A 348 11.93 -13.85 21.32
N CYS A 349 10.61 -13.88 21.10
CA CYS A 349 9.72 -14.63 21.98
C CYS A 349 9.90 -16.14 21.69
N PRO A 350 10.31 -16.96 22.67
CA PRO A 350 10.48 -18.39 22.46
C PRO A 350 9.13 -19.03 22.14
N SER A 351 8.91 -19.33 20.85
CA SER A 351 7.74 -20.06 20.37
C SER A 351 7.87 -21.53 20.76
N VAL A 352 7.03 -21.97 21.70
CA VAL A 352 6.89 -23.37 22.11
C VAL A 352 6.15 -24.16 21.02
N ALA A 353 6.82 -24.48 19.91
CA ALA A 353 6.30 -25.44 18.91
C ALA A 353 7.41 -25.96 17.98
N ALA A 354 7.93 -27.15 18.28
CA ALA A 354 9.03 -27.82 17.57
C ALA A 354 8.65 -28.40 16.18
N SER A 355 7.49 -28.10 15.62
CA SER A 355 7.02 -28.66 14.34
C SER A 355 7.18 -27.71 13.13
N ALA A 356 7.43 -26.40 13.37
CA ALA A 356 7.59 -25.39 12.31
C ALA A 356 9.04 -25.20 11.80
N GLU A 357 10.00 -26.02 12.24
CA GLU A 357 11.43 -25.74 12.02
C GLU A 357 11.90 -25.97 10.57
N ALA A 358 11.27 -26.88 9.83
CA ALA A 358 11.68 -27.19 8.45
C ALA A 358 11.26 -26.12 7.42
N SER A 359 10.08 -25.50 7.59
CA SER A 359 9.64 -24.37 6.75
C SER A 359 10.38 -23.08 7.11
N ASN A 360 10.65 -22.87 8.40
CA ASN A 360 11.39 -21.70 8.90
C ASN A 360 12.88 -21.74 8.51
N ALA A 361 13.54 -22.89 8.45
CA ALA A 361 14.93 -22.98 8.00
C ALA A 361 15.10 -22.55 6.52
N ARG A 362 14.10 -22.83 5.67
CA ARG A 362 14.11 -22.42 4.26
C ARG A 362 13.80 -20.94 4.09
N LYS A 363 12.97 -20.36 4.97
CA LYS A 363 12.73 -18.91 5.06
C LYS A 363 13.99 -18.16 5.54
N ARG A 364 14.62 -18.63 6.63
CA ARG A 364 15.88 -18.08 7.17
C ARG A 364 17.01 -18.02 6.13
N ARG A 365 17.18 -19.05 5.28
CA ARG A 365 18.19 -19.02 4.19
C ARG A 365 17.86 -18.03 3.07
N LYS A 366 16.59 -17.71 2.83
CA LYS A 366 16.20 -16.65 1.89
C LYS A 366 16.48 -15.28 2.52
N ASP A 367 16.14 -15.12 3.79
CA ASP A 367 16.32 -13.88 4.54
C ASP A 367 17.82 -13.54 4.71
N GLU A 368 18.68 -14.52 4.94
CA GLU A 368 20.14 -14.32 5.04
C GLU A 368 20.76 -13.89 3.71
N LYS A 369 20.31 -14.45 2.58
CA LYS A 369 20.74 -14.01 1.24
C LYS A 369 20.25 -12.61 0.92
N TYR A 370 19.02 -12.29 1.33
CA TYR A 370 18.47 -10.95 1.19
C TYR A 370 19.24 -9.95 2.04
N LEU A 371 19.57 -10.30 3.29
CA LEU A 371 20.37 -9.47 4.20
C LEU A 371 21.80 -9.26 3.70
N ALA A 372 22.45 -10.30 3.14
CA ALA A 372 23.76 -10.17 2.54
C ALA A 372 23.75 -9.28 1.28
N PHE A 373 22.71 -9.42 0.45
CA PHE A 373 22.50 -8.55 -0.71
C PHE A 373 22.23 -7.10 -0.28
N PHE A 374 21.41 -6.90 0.74
CA PHE A 374 21.10 -5.61 1.32
C PHE A 374 22.34 -4.94 1.91
N ARG A 375 23.12 -5.65 2.74
CA ARG A 375 24.40 -5.13 3.29
C ARG A 375 25.37 -4.72 2.19
N SER A 376 25.46 -5.52 1.13
CA SER A 376 26.30 -5.20 -0.03
C SER A 376 25.80 -3.99 -0.82
N ARG A 377 24.48 -3.74 -0.83
CA ARG A 377 23.90 -2.54 -1.44
C ARG A 377 24.15 -1.32 -0.57
N MET A 378 23.82 -1.40 0.71
CA MET A 378 24.03 -0.31 1.67
C MET A 378 25.51 0.12 1.74
N SER A 379 26.46 -0.83 1.69
CA SER A 379 27.88 -0.49 1.62
C SER A 379 28.23 0.28 0.35
N LEU A 380 27.62 -0.06 -0.79
CA LEU A 380 27.83 0.65 -2.05
C LEU A 380 27.18 2.04 -2.02
N SER A 381 25.98 2.17 -1.45
CA SER A 381 25.33 3.46 -1.24
C SER A 381 26.24 4.36 -0.39
N MET A 382 26.70 3.90 0.77
CA MET A 382 27.58 4.68 1.66
C MET A 382 28.88 5.15 0.99
N VAL A 383 29.47 4.33 0.12
CA VAL A 383 30.64 4.71 -0.70
C VAL A 383 30.26 5.82 -1.69
N THR A 384 29.11 5.70 -2.34
CA THR A 384 28.59 6.70 -3.28
C THR A 384 28.30 8.03 -2.60
N LEU A 385 27.63 8.01 -1.43
CA LEU A 385 27.38 9.18 -0.58
C LEU A 385 28.69 9.87 -0.18
N SER A 386 29.66 9.09 0.30
CA SER A 386 30.96 9.61 0.73
C SER A 386 31.69 10.26 -0.44
N ARG A 387 31.59 9.67 -1.64
CA ARG A 387 32.19 10.21 -2.86
C ARG A 387 31.51 11.50 -3.32
N ALA A 388 30.18 11.56 -3.29
CA ALA A 388 29.43 12.79 -3.61
C ALA A 388 29.81 13.94 -2.65
N SER A 389 29.91 13.64 -1.36
CA SER A 389 30.38 14.60 -0.35
C SER A 389 31.80 15.11 -0.64
N LEU A 390 32.74 14.21 -0.99
CA LEU A 390 34.11 14.61 -1.35
C LEU A 390 34.15 15.44 -2.63
N PHE A 391 33.33 15.15 -3.64
CA PHE A 391 33.25 15.97 -4.85
C PHE A 391 32.69 17.37 -4.57
N LYS A 392 31.70 17.49 -3.67
CA LYS A 392 31.20 18.78 -3.22
C LYS A 392 32.29 19.58 -2.52
N GLU A 393 32.98 18.96 -1.57
CA GLU A 393 34.10 19.58 -0.85
C GLU A 393 35.23 20.00 -1.80
N LEU A 394 35.55 19.17 -2.80
CA LEU A 394 36.52 19.48 -3.84
C LEU A 394 36.13 20.76 -4.60
N ARG A 395 34.87 20.85 -5.03
CA ARG A 395 34.35 22.01 -5.78
C ARG A 395 34.42 23.29 -4.94
N GLU A 396 33.95 23.24 -3.70
CA GLU A 396 34.00 24.38 -2.78
C GLU A 396 35.44 24.84 -2.48
N THR A 397 36.38 23.90 -2.41
CA THR A 397 37.80 24.21 -2.17
C THR A 397 38.45 24.81 -3.41
N GLN A 398 38.09 24.32 -4.61
CA GLN A 398 38.51 24.92 -5.89
C GLN A 398 37.96 26.33 -6.06
N ASP A 399 36.69 26.58 -5.73
CA ASP A 399 36.10 27.92 -5.79
C ASP A 399 36.85 28.90 -4.88
N LYS A 400 37.16 28.48 -3.63
CA LYS A 400 38.00 29.26 -2.72
C LYS A 400 39.40 29.49 -3.28
N GLU A 401 40.03 28.50 -3.91
CA GLU A 401 41.33 28.69 -4.55
C GLU A 401 41.25 29.80 -5.61
N THR A 402 40.22 29.80 -6.46
CA THR A 402 40.03 30.84 -7.48
C THR A 402 39.82 32.22 -6.85
N GLU A 403 39.03 32.31 -5.78
CA GLU A 403 38.78 33.55 -5.05
C GLU A 403 40.08 34.13 -4.46
N TYR A 404 40.90 33.30 -3.80
CA TYR A 404 42.18 33.75 -3.24
C TYR A 404 43.20 34.07 -4.32
N SER A 405 43.15 33.40 -5.47
CA SER A 405 43.99 33.72 -6.63
C SER A 405 43.70 35.12 -7.15
N LEU A 406 42.42 35.51 -7.23
CA LEU A 406 42.03 36.88 -7.57
C LEU A 406 42.50 37.89 -6.51
N LYS A 407 42.36 37.56 -5.22
CA LYS A 407 42.82 38.43 -4.12
C LYS A 407 44.33 38.68 -4.13
N VAL A 408 45.15 37.71 -4.58
CA VAL A 408 46.60 37.93 -4.78
C VAL A 408 46.84 38.99 -5.85
N LEU A 409 46.08 38.95 -6.95
CA LEU A 409 46.22 39.92 -8.05
C LEU A 409 45.78 41.34 -7.64
N GLU A 410 44.79 41.44 -6.75
CA GLU A 410 44.27 42.71 -6.24
C GLU A 410 45.09 43.30 -5.08
N ALA A 411 46.03 42.53 -4.52
CA ALA A 411 46.77 42.95 -3.33
C ALA A 411 47.68 44.16 -3.61
N THR A 412 47.47 45.25 -2.87
CA THR A 412 48.26 46.49 -3.01
C THR A 412 49.58 46.47 -2.23
N SER A 413 49.74 45.53 -1.29
CA SER A 413 50.90 45.40 -0.42
C SER A 413 51.51 44.00 -0.51
N GLN A 414 52.84 43.94 -0.53
CA GLN A 414 53.58 42.67 -0.56
C GLN A 414 53.22 41.76 0.62
N GLN A 415 53.06 42.33 1.82
CA GLN A 415 52.70 41.54 3.01
C GLN A 415 51.34 40.86 2.87
N LEU A 416 50.36 41.54 2.25
CA LEU A 416 49.03 40.98 2.03
C LEU A 416 49.06 39.90 0.94
N SER A 417 49.83 40.13 -0.13
CA SER A 417 50.09 39.13 -1.16
C SER A 417 50.71 37.86 -0.57
N ASP A 418 51.68 37.99 0.33
CA ASP A 418 52.34 36.84 0.97
C ASP A 418 51.37 36.02 1.82
N VAL A 419 50.43 36.66 2.52
CA VAL A 419 49.36 35.99 3.29
C VAL A 419 48.42 35.20 2.37
N TYR A 420 47.97 35.80 1.27
CA TYR A 420 47.09 35.12 0.32
C TYR A 420 47.80 33.97 -0.41
N MET A 421 49.07 34.15 -0.76
CA MET A 421 49.90 33.09 -1.35
C MET A 421 50.09 31.90 -0.39
N SER A 422 50.30 32.17 0.89
CA SER A 422 50.34 31.12 1.92
C SER A 422 49.01 30.36 2.01
N ARG A 423 47.87 31.06 1.97
CA ARG A 423 46.54 30.43 1.99
C ARG A 423 46.28 29.60 0.73
N LEU A 424 46.67 30.08 -0.45
CA LEU A 424 46.60 29.33 -1.70
C LEU A 424 47.40 28.03 -1.65
N ALA A 425 48.61 28.06 -1.07
CA ALA A 425 49.42 26.86 -0.91
C ALA A 425 48.70 25.80 -0.05
N THR A 426 48.03 26.22 1.03
CA THR A 426 47.21 25.31 1.86
C THR A 426 46.02 24.74 1.10
N LEU A 427 45.28 25.58 0.35
CA LEU A 427 44.11 25.13 -0.42
C LEU A 427 44.49 24.12 -1.51
N ARG A 428 45.60 24.35 -2.21
CA ARG A 428 46.12 23.42 -3.23
C ARG A 428 46.48 22.06 -2.64
N GLU A 429 47.09 22.04 -1.46
CA GLU A 429 47.39 20.79 -0.77
C GLU A 429 46.10 20.06 -0.35
N GLN A 430 45.08 20.77 0.12
CA GLN A 430 43.77 20.19 0.43
C GLN A 430 43.09 19.59 -0.81
N ILE A 431 43.09 20.33 -1.93
CA ILE A 431 42.55 19.86 -3.22
C ILE A 431 43.23 18.55 -3.63
N LYS A 432 44.57 18.49 -3.51
CA LYS A 432 45.35 17.29 -3.83
C LYS A 432 44.97 16.11 -2.95
N ILE A 433 44.85 16.30 -1.63
CA ILE A 433 44.44 15.23 -0.70
C ILE A 433 43.04 14.70 -1.02
N ILE A 434 42.08 15.59 -1.30
CA ILE A 434 40.71 15.20 -1.66
C ILE A 434 40.70 14.40 -2.97
N GLN A 435 41.47 14.85 -3.98
CA GLN A 435 41.61 14.14 -5.26
C GLN A 435 42.23 12.75 -5.07
N GLU A 436 43.32 12.63 -4.31
CA GLU A 436 43.95 11.34 -4.00
C GLU A 436 42.96 10.39 -3.30
N THR A 437 42.16 10.91 -2.37
CA THR A 437 41.12 10.12 -1.66
C THR A 437 40.03 9.62 -2.62
N ILE A 438 39.58 10.46 -3.56
CA ILE A 438 38.60 10.09 -4.58
C ILE A 438 39.16 9.00 -5.50
N ASP A 439 40.42 9.12 -5.91
CA ASP A 439 41.10 8.16 -6.77
C ASP A 439 41.32 6.81 -6.08
N GLU A 440 41.67 6.81 -4.79
CA GLU A 440 41.76 5.60 -3.96
C GLU A 440 40.41 4.86 -3.90
N MET A 441 39.32 5.58 -3.62
CA MET A 441 37.97 4.99 -3.61
C MET A 441 37.59 4.38 -4.97
N HIS A 442 37.95 5.03 -6.07
CA HIS A 442 37.69 4.52 -7.42
C HIS A 442 38.51 3.25 -7.73
N TYR A 443 39.75 3.17 -7.25
CA TYR A 443 40.60 1.98 -7.41
C TYR A 443 40.05 0.77 -6.64
N GLU A 444 39.57 0.97 -5.41
CA GLU A 444 38.96 -0.10 -4.60
C GLU A 444 37.70 -0.69 -5.27
N GLU A 445 36.85 0.17 -5.84
CA GLU A 445 35.64 -0.26 -6.54
C GLU A 445 35.96 -1.10 -7.79
N PHE A 446 36.98 -0.67 -8.54
CA PHE A 446 37.47 -1.42 -9.71
C PHE A 446 37.99 -2.82 -9.31
N ASP A 447 38.80 -2.92 -8.26
CA ASP A 447 39.33 -4.21 -7.79
C ASP A 447 38.22 -5.15 -7.28
N GLU A 448 37.24 -4.62 -6.54
CA GLU A 448 36.03 -5.36 -6.14
C GLU A 448 35.25 -5.88 -7.35
N SER A 449 35.06 -5.05 -8.38
CA SER A 449 34.36 -5.42 -9.62
C SER A 449 35.08 -6.54 -10.39
N VAL A 450 36.41 -6.46 -10.47
CA VAL A 450 37.27 -7.50 -11.07
C VAL A 450 37.15 -8.82 -10.29
N LYS A 451 37.23 -8.78 -8.96
CA LYS A 451 37.05 -9.96 -8.09
C LYS A 451 35.67 -10.60 -8.27
N ARG A 452 34.61 -9.80 -8.36
CA ARG A 452 33.23 -10.28 -8.61
C ARG A 452 33.10 -10.95 -9.97
N SER A 453 33.68 -10.36 -11.00
CA SER A 453 33.71 -10.90 -12.36
C SER A 453 34.47 -12.24 -12.45
N ALA A 454 35.62 -12.35 -11.77
CA ALA A 454 36.38 -13.59 -11.67
C ALA A 454 35.61 -14.70 -10.94
N LYS A 455 34.91 -14.38 -9.85
CA LYS A 455 34.09 -15.33 -9.09
C LYS A 455 32.88 -15.82 -9.91
N LYS A 456 32.28 -14.95 -10.72
CA LYS A 456 31.19 -15.30 -11.64
C LYS A 456 31.66 -16.27 -12.73
N LYS A 457 32.83 -16.02 -13.35
CA LYS A 457 33.44 -16.92 -14.35
C LYS A 457 33.77 -18.30 -13.76
N LYS A 458 34.31 -18.38 -12.54
CA LYS A 458 34.57 -19.67 -11.85
C LYS A 458 33.28 -20.46 -11.58
N LYS A 459 32.21 -19.79 -11.15
CA LYS A 459 30.90 -20.45 -10.91
C LYS A 459 30.25 -20.99 -12.18
N THR A 460 30.38 -20.29 -13.31
CA THR A 460 29.84 -20.76 -14.59
C THR A 460 30.63 -21.93 -15.17
N ALA A 461 31.96 -21.98 -14.95
CA ALA A 461 32.80 -23.08 -15.38
C ALA A 461 32.57 -24.38 -14.57
N ALA A 462 32.23 -24.27 -13.28
CA ALA A 462 32.05 -25.41 -12.39
C ALA A 462 30.66 -26.08 -12.46
N LYS A 463 29.72 -25.58 -13.26
CA LYS A 463 28.37 -26.17 -13.38
C LYS A 463 28.44 -27.32 -14.41
N PRO A 464 28.40 -28.61 -13.98
CA PRO A 464 28.47 -29.72 -14.92
C PRO A 464 27.32 -29.61 -15.92
N LYS A 465 27.62 -29.64 -17.21
CA LYS A 465 26.62 -29.71 -18.28
C LYS A 465 25.80 -30.98 -18.03
N LYS A 466 24.62 -30.84 -17.42
CA LYS A 466 23.63 -31.92 -17.40
C LYS A 466 23.33 -32.23 -18.86
N LYS A 467 23.91 -33.34 -19.37
CA LYS A 467 23.53 -33.92 -20.67
C LYS A 467 22.02 -34.14 -20.58
N LYS A 468 21.25 -33.30 -21.27
CA LYS A 468 19.85 -33.57 -21.57
C LYS A 468 19.88 -34.87 -22.38
N ALA A 469 19.45 -35.97 -21.78
CA ALA A 469 19.14 -37.17 -22.54
C ALA A 469 18.04 -36.78 -23.52
N ILE A 470 18.38 -36.77 -24.80
CA ILE A 470 17.40 -36.69 -25.89
C ILE A 470 16.69 -38.05 -25.82
N VAL A 471 15.44 -38.04 -25.37
CA VAL A 471 14.54 -39.16 -25.55
C VAL A 471 14.09 -39.03 -27.00
N GLU A 472 14.58 -39.94 -27.85
CA GLU A 472 14.07 -40.10 -29.21
C GLU A 472 12.66 -40.66 -29.09
N ASP A 473 11.66 -39.87 -29.51
CA ASP A 473 10.29 -40.35 -29.65
C ASP A 473 10.24 -41.38 -30.79
N PRO A 474 9.54 -42.52 -30.62
CA PRO A 474 9.45 -43.54 -31.64
C PRO A 474 8.61 -43.03 -32.82
N ILE A 475 9.20 -43.12 -34.00
CA ILE A 475 8.54 -42.91 -35.30
C ILE A 475 7.40 -43.93 -35.41
N VAL A 476 6.17 -43.43 -35.42
CA VAL A 476 4.98 -44.21 -35.78
C VAL A 476 4.82 -44.09 -37.29
N ASP A 477 5.26 -45.13 -38.01
CA ASP A 477 4.88 -45.36 -39.41
C ASP A 477 3.35 -45.57 -39.45
N SER A 478 2.66 -44.57 -40.00
CA SER A 478 1.26 -44.71 -40.42
C SER A 478 1.27 -44.98 -41.91
N ASP A 479 1.19 -46.28 -42.20
CA ASP A 479 0.83 -46.86 -43.48
C ASP A 479 -0.68 -46.63 -43.66
N ASP A 480 -1.08 -45.68 -44.50
CA ASP A 480 -2.45 -45.60 -45.01
C ASP A 480 -2.39 -45.43 -46.52
N SER A 481 -2.90 -46.46 -47.16
CA SER A 481 -2.98 -46.68 -48.59
C SER A 481 -4.17 -45.94 -49.18
N GLU A 482 -3.94 -45.54 -50.43
CA GLU A 482 -4.86 -44.97 -51.40
C GLU A 482 -6.23 -45.67 -51.47
N GLU A 483 -7.29 -44.86 -51.51
CA GLU A 483 -8.47 -45.17 -52.32
C GLU A 483 -9.13 -43.85 -52.80
N GLU A 484 -8.57 -43.23 -53.83
CA GLU A 484 -9.32 -42.33 -54.72
C GLU A 484 -9.17 -42.83 -56.15
N GLY A 485 -10.31 -43.15 -56.78
CA GLY A 485 -10.38 -43.23 -58.23
C GLY A 485 -10.20 -41.84 -58.85
N ASN A 486 -9.26 -41.69 -59.78
CA ASN A 486 -9.49 -41.97 -61.20
C ASN A 486 -8.17 -41.90 -61.98
#